data_AF-A0A4R3YE15-F1
#
_entry.id   AF-A0A4R3YE15-F1
#
_cell.length_a   1.000
_cell.length_b   1.000
_cell.length_c   1.000
_cell.angle_alpha   90.00
_cell.angle_beta   90.00
_cell.angle_gamma   90.00
#
_symmetry.space_group_name_H-M   'P 1'
#
loop_
_entity.id
_entity.type
_entity.pdbx_description
1 polymer ?
#
loop_
_entity_poly.entity_id
_entity_poly.type
_entity_poly.pdbx_seq_one_letter_code
_entity_poly.pdbx_strand_id
1 'polypeptide(L)'
;MHEAWKNLDLEGQGLQSANLRLVQLMKKRKVANSWLLLFPSGMHRAYLNDARTAWIYRILTLTIVTLFIIGHKLPALVILAGQIGFALYDIRWIEDRIASLNKQIRMQVYLKQGSAAPKDFKGRYTDDGLDDYLKTKEQERGGHTPINLSEQATSPSRVPSFAQQEAMLKELAKAKNKKD
;
A
#
# COMPACT_ATOMS: atom_id res chain seq x y z
N MET A 1 -10.52 5.95 -11.94
CA MET A 1 -10.01 4.99 -10.94
C MET A 1 -9.85 3.66 -11.63
N HIS A 2 -8.66 3.06 -11.57
CA HIS A 2 -8.33 1.86 -12.33
C HIS A 2 -8.93 0.63 -11.62
N GLU A 3 -9.57 -0.28 -12.36
CA GLU A 3 -10.28 -1.46 -11.85
C GLU A 3 -9.34 -2.57 -11.36
N ALA A 4 -8.28 -2.22 -10.63
CA ALA A 4 -7.25 -3.15 -10.16
C ALA A 4 -7.83 -4.24 -9.25
N TRP A 5 -8.98 -4.00 -8.62
CA TRP A 5 -9.68 -4.98 -7.80
C TRP A 5 -10.23 -6.17 -8.62
N LYS A 6 -10.51 -5.99 -9.92
CA LYS A 6 -11.01 -7.06 -10.79
C LYS A 6 -9.95 -8.11 -11.14
N ASN A 7 -8.67 -7.75 -11.03
CA ASN A 7 -7.54 -8.61 -11.33
C ASN A 7 -6.88 -9.18 -10.06
N LEU A 8 -7.53 -9.09 -8.91
CA LEU A 8 -7.07 -9.72 -7.67
C LEU A 8 -7.22 -11.24 -7.80
N ASP A 9 -6.09 -11.92 -7.90
CA ASP A 9 -6.04 -13.38 -7.88
C ASP A 9 -5.70 -13.84 -6.46
N LEU A 10 -6.59 -14.64 -5.88
CA LEU A 10 -6.44 -15.17 -4.52
C LEU A 10 -5.97 -16.64 -4.53
N GLU A 11 -5.45 -17.15 -5.65
CA GLU A 11 -4.97 -18.54 -5.82
C GLU A 11 -6.02 -19.59 -5.39
N GLY A 12 -7.32 -19.26 -5.48
CA GLY A 12 -8.44 -20.11 -5.06
C GLY A 12 -8.63 -20.23 -3.54
N GLN A 13 -7.82 -19.56 -2.73
CA GLN A 13 -7.99 -19.49 -1.28
C GLN A 13 -8.67 -18.15 -0.91
N GLY A 14 -9.55 -18.14 0.10
CA GLY A 14 -10.29 -16.92 0.46
C GLY A 14 -9.38 -15.74 0.86
N LEU A 15 -9.91 -14.51 0.82
CA LEU A 15 -9.19 -13.27 1.17
C LEU A 15 -8.46 -13.34 2.53
N GLN A 16 -8.99 -14.13 3.45
CA GLN A 16 -8.40 -14.35 4.77
C GLN A 16 -7.04 -15.05 4.71
N SER A 17 -6.85 -16.08 3.87
CA SER A 17 -5.55 -16.77 3.77
C SER A 17 -4.50 -15.89 3.09
N ALA A 18 -4.90 -15.11 2.08
CA ALA A 18 -4.03 -14.12 1.44
C ALA A 18 -3.56 -13.06 2.45
N ASN A 19 -4.45 -12.59 3.32
CA ASN A 19 -4.09 -11.66 4.40
C ASN A 19 -3.16 -12.30 5.44
N LEU A 20 -3.39 -13.56 5.83
CA LEU A 20 -2.47 -14.27 6.74
C LEU A 20 -1.08 -14.43 6.13
N ARG A 21 -1.00 -14.81 4.85
CA ARG A 21 0.26 -14.91 4.10
C ARG A 21 0.96 -13.56 4.00
N LEU A 22 0.22 -12.48 3.75
CA LEU A 22 0.77 -11.13 3.72
C LEU A 22 1.43 -10.76 5.04
N VAL A 23 0.75 -10.95 6.17
CA VAL A 23 1.25 -10.62 7.51
C VAL A 23 2.52 -11.41 7.84
N GLN A 24 2.60 -12.67 7.40
CA GLN A 24 3.79 -13.51 7.60
C GLN A 24 5.01 -13.01 6.81
N LEU A 25 4.80 -12.51 5.57
CA LEU A 25 5.87 -12.04 4.69
C LEU A 25 6.37 -10.64 5.05
N MET A 26 5.52 -9.79 5.63
CA MET A 26 5.86 -8.41 5.95
C MET A 26 7.06 -8.29 6.89
N LYS A 27 7.97 -7.38 6.54
CA LYS A 27 9.15 -7.06 7.36
C LYS A 27 8.72 -6.20 8.55
N LYS A 28 9.28 -6.52 9.72
CA LYS A 28 8.95 -5.88 11.00
C LYS A 28 10.06 -4.94 11.44
N ARG A 29 9.69 -3.71 11.84
CA ARG A 29 10.62 -2.69 12.34
C ARG A 29 11.41 -3.16 13.56
N LYS A 30 10.73 -3.77 14.54
CA LYS A 30 11.38 -4.27 15.77
C LYS A 30 12.49 -5.28 15.46
N VAL A 31 12.25 -6.17 14.49
CA VAL A 31 13.22 -7.20 14.08
C VAL A 31 14.41 -6.57 13.33
N ALA A 32 14.16 -5.61 12.44
CA ALA A 32 15.25 -4.90 11.76
C ALA A 32 16.13 -4.13 12.76
N ASN A 33 15.52 -3.45 13.73
CA ASN A 33 16.24 -2.71 14.76
C ASN A 33 16.98 -3.63 15.74
N SER A 34 16.43 -4.80 16.09
CA SER A 34 17.17 -5.77 16.92
C SER A 34 18.42 -6.28 16.21
N TRP A 35 18.36 -6.50 14.88
CA TRP A 35 19.53 -6.88 14.10
C TRP A 35 20.57 -5.77 13.98
N LEU A 36 20.15 -4.50 14.06
CA LEU A 36 21.07 -3.36 14.06
C LEU A 36 22.01 -3.37 15.29
N LEU A 37 21.58 -3.91 16.43
CA LEU A 37 22.46 -4.07 17.59
C LEU A 37 23.67 -4.96 17.28
N LEU A 38 23.52 -5.85 16.30
CA LEU A 38 24.57 -6.70 15.76
C LEU A 38 25.08 -6.17 14.40
N PHE A 39 25.11 -4.84 14.20
CA PHE A 39 25.52 -4.23 12.92
C PHE A 39 26.86 -4.74 12.35
N PRO A 40 27.89 -5.12 13.14
CA PRO A 40 29.15 -5.61 12.55
C PRO A 40 28.94 -6.87 11.70
N SER A 41 27.92 -7.67 12.01
CA SER A 41 27.57 -8.88 11.25
C SER A 41 26.89 -8.59 9.90
N GLY A 42 26.38 -7.37 9.69
CA GLY A 42 25.60 -6.97 8.52
C GLY A 42 24.21 -7.62 8.43
N MET A 43 23.74 -8.29 9.48
CA MET A 43 22.47 -9.04 9.46
C MET A 43 21.24 -8.15 9.27
N HIS A 44 21.28 -6.90 9.72
CA HIS A 44 20.18 -5.93 9.53
C HIS A 44 19.96 -5.63 8.03
N ARG A 45 21.03 -5.52 7.24
CA ARG A 45 20.96 -5.33 5.78
C ARG A 45 20.53 -6.62 5.06
N ALA A 46 21.05 -7.77 5.47
CA ALA A 46 20.64 -9.06 4.92
C ALA A 46 19.13 -9.33 5.12
N TYR A 47 18.59 -9.00 6.30
CA TYR A 47 17.15 -9.10 6.57
C TYR A 47 16.29 -8.24 5.63
N LEU A 48 16.81 -7.09 5.20
CA LEU A 48 16.19 -6.15 4.25
C LEU A 48 16.48 -6.48 2.78
N ASN A 49 16.89 -7.72 2.48
CA ASN A 49 17.22 -8.22 1.14
C ASN A 49 18.32 -7.41 0.44
N ASP A 50 19.24 -6.81 1.20
CA ASP A 50 20.40 -6.09 0.67
C ASP A 50 21.69 -6.85 0.99
N ALA A 51 21.93 -7.93 0.24
CA ALA A 51 23.07 -8.80 0.44
C ALA A 51 24.41 -8.10 0.17
N ARG A 52 24.43 -7.15 -0.78
CA ARG A 52 25.66 -6.44 -1.17
C ARG A 52 26.18 -5.59 -0.02
N THR A 53 25.32 -4.76 0.58
CA THR A 53 25.74 -3.93 1.71
C THR A 53 25.99 -4.74 2.99
N ALA A 54 25.29 -5.86 3.18
CA ALA A 54 25.61 -6.80 4.28
C ALA A 54 27.05 -7.32 4.19
N TRP A 55 27.53 -7.66 2.98
CA TRP A 55 28.92 -8.07 2.77
C TRP A 55 29.91 -6.93 3.03
N ILE A 56 29.57 -5.68 2.70
CA ILE A 56 30.41 -4.51 3.01
C ILE A 56 30.66 -4.42 4.52
N TYR A 57 29.61 -4.55 5.35
CA TYR A 57 29.77 -4.55 6.82
C TYR A 57 30.69 -5.66 7.32
N ARG A 58 30.60 -6.86 6.75
CA ARG A 58 31.45 -8.00 7.12
C ARG A 58 32.91 -7.79 6.74
N ILE A 59 33.16 -7.32 5.51
CA ILE A 59 34.50 -6.98 5.04
C ILE A 59 35.09 -5.88 5.91
N LEU A 60 34.32 -4.82 6.19
CA LEU A 60 34.79 -3.70 7.01
C LEU A 60 35.15 -4.15 8.43
N THR A 61 34.32 -5.00 9.03
CA THR A 61 34.59 -5.59 10.35
C THR A 61 35.86 -6.44 10.32
N LEU A 62 36.04 -7.27 9.28
CA LEU A 62 37.25 -8.06 9.11
C LEU A 62 38.48 -7.16 8.95
N THR A 63 38.38 -6.10 8.16
CA THR A 63 39.47 -5.11 7.97
C THR A 63 39.84 -4.43 9.28
N ILE A 64 38.86 -4.02 10.09
CA ILE A 64 39.11 -3.42 11.42
C ILE A 64 39.89 -4.43 12.30
N VAL A 65 39.43 -5.67 12.37
CA VAL A 65 40.09 -6.72 13.18
C VAL A 65 41.53 -6.97 12.70
N THR A 66 41.74 -7.12 11.39
CA THR A 66 43.07 -7.33 10.81
C THR A 66 44.01 -6.16 11.10
N LEU A 67 43.55 -4.90 10.98
CA LEU A 67 44.35 -3.72 11.30
C LEU A 67 44.71 -3.64 12.79
N PHE A 68 43.80 -4.05 13.68
CA PHE A 68 44.10 -4.15 15.11
C PHE A 68 45.19 -5.18 15.40
N ILE A 69 45.14 -6.36 14.76
CA ILE A 69 46.13 -7.43 14.94
C ILE A 69 47.52 -6.99 14.44
N ILE A 70 47.60 -6.30 13.31
CA ILE A 70 48.87 -5.81 12.73
C ILE A 70 49.41 -4.59 13.52
N GLY A 71 48.62 -4.00 14.43
CA GLY A 71 49.03 -2.90 15.30
C GLY A 71 48.70 -1.50 14.77
N HIS A 72 48.01 -1.40 13.63
CA HIS A 72 47.56 -0.13 13.04
C HIS A 72 46.26 0.37 13.69
N LYS A 73 46.34 0.78 14.96
CA LYS A 73 45.18 1.15 15.78
C LYS A 73 44.46 2.42 15.28
N LEU A 74 45.20 3.46 14.88
CA LEU A 74 44.62 4.72 14.42
C LEU A 74 43.71 4.55 13.18
N PRO A 75 44.16 3.95 12.06
CA PRO A 75 43.29 3.74 10.91
C PRO A 75 42.14 2.78 11.22
N ALA A 76 42.35 1.77 12.08
CA ALA A 76 41.28 0.89 12.52
C ALA A 76 40.16 1.66 13.25
N LEU A 77 40.51 2.61 14.12
CA LEU A 77 39.55 3.46 14.83
C LEU A 77 38.80 4.40 13.88
N VAL A 78 39.47 4.97 12.87
CA VAL A 78 38.82 5.82 11.85
C VAL A 78 37.76 5.02 11.08
N ILE A 79 38.11 3.80 10.65
CA ILE A 79 37.19 2.93 9.94
C ILE A 79 36.01 2.52 10.84
N LEU A 80 36.28 2.17 12.10
CA LEU A 80 35.25 1.84 13.07
C LEU A 80 34.29 3.01 13.31
N ALA A 81 34.80 4.23 13.46
CA ALA A 81 33.97 5.43 13.61
C ALA A 81 33.08 5.65 12.38
N GLY A 82 33.62 5.46 11.17
CA GLY A 82 32.85 5.49 9.93
C GLY A 82 31.75 4.42 9.90
N GLN A 83 32.06 3.20 10.32
CA GLN A 83 31.09 2.10 10.38
C GLN A 83 29.94 2.40 11.36
N ILE A 84 30.25 2.98 12.52
CA ILE A 84 29.24 3.41 13.50
C ILE A 84 28.37 4.52 12.91
N GLY A 85 28.97 5.51 12.22
CA GLY A 85 28.24 6.56 11.54
C GLY A 85 27.25 6.02 10.50
N PHE A 86 27.68 5.04 9.71
CA PHE A 86 26.79 4.32 8.79
C PHE A 86 25.68 3.56 9.51
N ALA A 87 25.98 2.88 10.61
CA ALA A 87 24.97 2.17 11.40
C ALA A 87 23.92 3.13 12.00
N LEU A 88 24.32 4.34 12.38
CA LEU A 88 23.38 5.38 12.84
C LEU A 88 22.52 5.92 11.69
N TYR A 89 23.12 6.15 10.53
CA TYR A 89 22.38 6.53 9.32
C TYR A 89 21.35 5.45 8.93
N ASP A 90 21.68 4.18 9.14
CA ASP A 90 20.79 3.06 8.84
C ASP A 90 19.48 3.12 9.64
N ILE A 91 19.45 3.72 10.84
CA ILE A 91 18.22 3.87 11.63
C ILE A 91 17.13 4.61 10.84
N ARG A 92 17.53 5.71 10.17
CA ARG A 92 16.65 6.51 9.30
C ARG A 92 16.26 5.74 8.05
N TRP A 93 17.23 5.06 7.43
CA TRP A 93 17.06 4.37 6.15
C TRP A 93 16.21 3.08 6.26
N ILE A 94 16.27 2.39 7.39
CA ILE A 94 15.53 1.13 7.64
C ILE A 94 14.02 1.35 7.48
N GLU A 95 13.48 2.47 7.94
CA GLU A 95 12.04 2.75 7.87
C GLU A 95 11.57 2.84 6.41
N ASP A 96 12.25 3.64 5.60
CA ASP A 96 11.93 3.83 4.19
C ASP A 96 12.07 2.50 3.42
N ARG A 97 13.12 1.72 3.71
CA ARG A 97 13.35 0.42 3.08
C ARG A 97 12.28 -0.60 3.46
N ILE A 98 11.85 -0.63 4.72
CA ILE A 98 10.75 -1.50 5.16
C ILE A 98 9.46 -1.10 4.43
N ALA A 99 9.17 0.19 4.32
CA ALA A 99 7.98 0.67 3.62
C ALA A 99 8.01 0.24 2.14
N SER A 100 9.15 0.39 1.45
CA SER A 100 9.30 -0.04 0.07
C SER A 100 9.15 -1.56 -0.10
N LEU A 101 9.79 -2.34 0.78
CA LEU A 101 9.71 -3.81 0.73
C LEU A 101 8.29 -4.31 1.04
N ASN A 102 7.63 -3.76 2.05
CA ASN A 102 6.27 -4.13 2.38
C ASN A 102 5.28 -3.74 1.28
N LYS A 103 5.52 -2.63 0.57
CA LYS A 103 4.76 -2.27 -0.63
C LYS A 103 4.95 -3.31 -1.74
N GLN A 104 6.19 -3.74 -2.00
CA GLN A 104 6.49 -4.79 -2.97
C GLN A 104 5.84 -6.13 -2.59
N ILE A 105 5.89 -6.52 -1.31
CA ILE A 105 5.24 -7.74 -0.80
C ILE A 105 3.73 -7.69 -1.02
N ARG A 106 3.07 -6.55 -0.73
CA ARG A 106 1.63 -6.38 -1.01
C ARG A 106 1.32 -6.57 -2.48
N MET A 107 2.11 -5.95 -3.35
CA MET A 107 1.97 -6.13 -4.79
C MET A 107 2.16 -7.60 -5.20
N GLN A 108 3.17 -8.27 -4.68
CA GLN A 108 3.44 -9.69 -4.97
C GLN A 108 2.37 -10.64 -4.44
N VAL A 109 1.65 -10.30 -3.37
CA VAL A 109 0.56 -11.15 -2.87
C VAL A 109 -0.73 -10.91 -3.64
N TYR A 110 -1.03 -9.65 -4.02
CA TYR A 110 -2.30 -9.30 -4.65
C TYR A 110 -2.30 -9.28 -6.18
N LEU A 111 -1.15 -9.01 -6.81
CA LEU A 111 -1.01 -8.90 -8.28
C LEU A 111 -0.36 -10.14 -8.90
N LYS A 112 -0.11 -11.19 -8.11
CA LYS A 112 0.43 -12.43 -8.65
C LYS A 112 -0.68 -13.16 -9.38
N GLN A 113 -0.71 -13.02 -10.70
CA GLN A 113 -1.53 -13.86 -11.58
C GLN A 113 -1.12 -15.32 -11.36
N GLY A 114 -1.99 -16.07 -10.72
CA GLY A 114 -1.70 -17.29 -10.00
C GLY A 114 -2.86 -18.26 -10.02
N SER A 115 -3.54 -18.40 -11.16
CA SER A 115 -4.19 -19.62 -11.63
C SER A 115 -4.74 -19.34 -13.02
N ALA A 116 -4.25 -20.06 -14.03
CA ALA A 116 -5.02 -20.17 -15.26
C ALA A 116 -6.43 -20.62 -14.87
N ALA A 117 -7.45 -19.95 -15.41
CA ALA A 117 -8.83 -20.32 -15.14
C ALA A 117 -8.97 -21.85 -15.31
N PRO A 118 -9.66 -22.57 -14.40
CA PRO A 118 -9.88 -24.01 -14.52
C PRO A 118 -10.30 -24.37 -15.95
N LYS A 119 -9.90 -25.54 -16.47
CA LYS A 119 -10.13 -25.93 -17.88
C LYS A 119 -11.58 -25.76 -18.35
N ASP A 120 -12.54 -25.78 -17.42
CA ASP A 120 -13.98 -25.61 -17.66
C ASP A 120 -14.58 -24.34 -17.02
N PHE A 121 -13.76 -23.36 -16.64
CA PHE A 121 -14.23 -22.08 -16.10
C PHE A 121 -14.82 -21.24 -17.23
N LYS A 122 -16.10 -21.45 -17.46
CA LYS A 122 -16.94 -20.51 -18.19
C LYS A 122 -17.12 -19.32 -17.24
N GLY A 123 -16.54 -18.17 -17.60
CA GLY A 123 -16.63 -16.96 -16.77
C GLY A 123 -18.08 -16.50 -16.60
N ARG A 124 -18.27 -15.24 -16.19
CA ARG A 124 -19.59 -14.62 -16.32
C ARG A 124 -19.95 -14.65 -17.80
N TYR A 125 -20.90 -15.50 -18.16
CA TYR A 125 -21.74 -15.24 -19.31
C TYR A 125 -22.22 -13.80 -19.12
N THR A 126 -21.81 -12.89 -20.00
CA THR A 126 -22.71 -11.83 -20.38
C THR A 126 -23.92 -12.57 -20.89
N ASP A 127 -24.92 -12.80 -20.04
CA ASP A 127 -26.18 -13.38 -20.48
C ASP A 127 -26.62 -12.50 -21.65
N ASP A 128 -26.72 -13.08 -22.85
CA ASP A 128 -27.28 -12.46 -24.05
C ASP A 128 -28.78 -12.09 -23.88
N GLY A 129 -29.26 -11.99 -22.63
CA GLY A 129 -30.58 -11.54 -22.21
C GLY A 129 -30.56 -10.49 -21.10
N LEU A 130 -29.39 -9.94 -20.72
CA LEU A 130 -29.34 -8.81 -19.76
C LEU A 130 -30.08 -7.59 -20.33
N ASP A 131 -29.95 -7.35 -21.62
CA ASP A 131 -30.62 -6.26 -22.32
C ASP A 131 -32.15 -6.48 -22.37
N ASP A 132 -32.60 -7.72 -22.54
CA ASP A 132 -34.01 -8.09 -22.48
C ASP A 132 -34.57 -7.98 -21.06
N TYR A 133 -33.79 -8.36 -20.04
CA TYR A 133 -34.16 -8.17 -18.63
C TYR A 133 -34.26 -6.69 -18.26
N LEU A 134 -33.30 -5.87 -18.71
CA LEU A 134 -33.33 -4.42 -18.52
C LEU A 134 -34.52 -3.77 -19.22
N LYS A 135 -34.82 -4.15 -20.48
CA LYS A 135 -36.02 -3.70 -21.20
C LYS A 135 -37.31 -4.08 -20.48
N THR A 136 -37.40 -5.32 -19.99
CA THR A 136 -38.58 -5.78 -19.25
C THR A 136 -38.75 -4.98 -17.96
N LYS A 137 -37.67 -4.69 -17.23
CA LYS A 137 -37.71 -3.86 -16.02
C LYS A 137 -37.99 -2.38 -16.28
N GLU A 138 -37.55 -1.84 -17.42
CA GLU A 138 -37.87 -0.48 -17.84
C GLU A 138 -39.34 -0.35 -18.25
N GLN A 139 -39.92 -1.38 -18.87
CA GLN A 139 -41.35 -1.45 -19.19
C GLN A 139 -42.23 -1.63 -17.95
N GLU A 140 -41.79 -2.44 -16.98
CA GLU A 140 -42.44 -2.58 -15.67
C GLU A 140 -42.34 -1.30 -14.82
N ARG A 141 -41.42 -0.39 -15.16
CA ARG A 141 -41.28 0.97 -14.58
C ARG A 141 -42.28 1.97 -15.17
N GLY A 142 -43.35 1.50 -15.81
CA GLY A 142 -44.47 2.30 -16.31
C GLY A 142 -45.14 3.12 -15.22
N GLY A 143 -44.62 4.33 -15.00
CA GLY A 143 -45.15 5.31 -14.04
C GLY A 143 -44.25 6.52 -13.79
N HIS A 144 -42.95 6.45 -14.12
CA HIS A 144 -42.05 7.60 -14.01
C HIS A 144 -41.47 7.95 -15.38
N THR A 145 -41.91 9.08 -15.92
CA THR A 145 -41.28 9.71 -17.08
C THR A 145 -39.80 9.96 -16.78
N PRO A 146 -38.86 9.54 -17.64
CA PRO A 146 -37.49 10.00 -17.53
C PRO A 146 -37.51 11.53 -17.68
N ILE A 147 -36.87 12.23 -16.74
CA ILE A 147 -36.59 13.66 -16.89
C ILE A 147 -35.81 13.80 -18.20
N ASN A 148 -36.40 14.49 -19.18
CA ASN A 148 -35.71 14.89 -20.40
C ASN A 148 -34.47 15.70 -20.02
N LEU A 149 -33.29 15.08 -20.09
CA LEU A 149 -31.98 15.71 -19.96
C LEU A 149 -31.52 16.26 -21.31
N SER A 150 -32.40 16.96 -22.01
CA SER A 150 -32.06 17.75 -23.18
C SER A 150 -32.63 19.15 -23.00
N GLU A 151 -31.72 20.12 -22.99
CA GLU A 151 -31.96 21.57 -22.88
C GLU A 151 -32.05 22.17 -21.47
N GLN A 152 -30.97 22.01 -20.69
CA GLN A 152 -30.38 23.14 -19.94
C GLN A 152 -29.02 22.73 -19.39
N ALA A 153 -27.97 23.11 -20.12
CA ALA A 153 -26.64 23.27 -19.57
C ALA A 153 -26.69 24.37 -18.49
N THR A 154 -27.06 23.99 -17.27
CA THR A 154 -26.84 24.80 -16.07
C THR A 154 -25.73 24.12 -15.27
N SER A 155 -24.81 24.96 -14.83
CA SER A 155 -23.45 24.66 -14.38
C SER A 155 -23.34 23.48 -13.41
N PRO A 156 -22.18 22.79 -13.34
CA PRO A 156 -21.97 21.74 -12.36
C PRO A 156 -22.21 22.33 -10.96
N SER A 157 -23.26 21.85 -10.29
CA SER A 157 -23.62 22.25 -8.94
C SER A 157 -22.47 21.92 -8.00
N ARG A 158 -21.59 22.89 -7.79
CA ARG A 158 -20.48 22.81 -6.85
C ARG A 158 -21.08 22.64 -5.47
N VAL A 159 -20.72 21.54 -4.80
CA VAL A 159 -21.16 21.28 -3.42
C VAL A 159 -20.84 22.53 -2.58
N PRO A 160 -21.84 23.13 -1.91
CA PRO A 160 -21.66 24.40 -1.21
C PRO A 160 -20.61 24.26 -0.11
N SER A 161 -19.77 25.28 0.03
CA SER A 161 -18.71 25.29 1.05
C SER A 161 -19.29 25.27 2.47
N PHE A 162 -18.52 24.82 3.46
CA PHE A 162 -18.95 24.79 4.87
C PHE A 162 -19.50 26.13 5.37
N ALA A 163 -18.90 27.24 4.96
CA ALA A 163 -19.39 28.59 5.32
C ALA A 163 -20.79 28.88 4.75
N GLN A 164 -21.08 28.40 3.54
CA GLN A 164 -22.41 28.54 2.95
C GLN A 164 -23.43 27.61 3.60
N GLN A 165 -23.00 26.41 4.01
CA GLN A 165 -23.86 25.47 4.74
C GLN A 165 -24.25 26.02 6.13
N GLU A 166 -23.30 26.63 6.86
CA GLU A 166 -23.59 27.28 8.14
C GLU A 166 -24.51 28.50 7.99
N ALA A 167 -24.32 29.31 6.93
CA ALA A 167 -25.21 30.43 6.66
C ALA A 167 -26.65 29.97 6.38
N MET A 168 -26.81 28.91 5.58
CA MET A 168 -28.11 28.34 5.26
C MET A 168 -28.81 27.76 6.49
N LEU A 169 -28.05 27.11 7.38
CA LEU A 169 -28.58 26.62 8.67
C LEU A 169 -29.03 27.76 9.59
N LYS A 170 -28.28 28.87 9.64
CA LYS A 170 -28.69 30.06 10.41
C LYS A 170 -29.96 30.69 9.87
N GLU A 171 -30.14 30.73 8.55
CA GLU A 171 -31.37 31.24 7.93
C GLU A 171 -32.58 30.35 8.22
N LEU A 172 -32.41 29.03 8.13
CA LEU A 172 -33.47 28.07 8.49
C LEU A 172 -33.85 28.18 9.97
N ALA A 173 -32.88 28.35 10.87
CA ALA A 173 -33.14 28.55 12.28
C ALA A 173 -33.91 29.86 12.56
N LYS A 174 -33.56 30.95 11.87
CA LYS A 174 -34.29 32.22 11.96
C LYS A 174 -35.70 32.14 11.38
N ALA A 175 -35.89 31.42 10.27
CA ALA A 175 -37.20 31.22 9.67
C ALA A 175 -38.12 30.38 10.56
N LYS A 176 -37.56 29.41 11.29
CA LYS A 176 -38.29 28.60 12.27
C LYS A 176 -38.75 29.43 13.48
N ASN A 177 -37.88 30.28 14.02
CA ASN A 177 -38.22 31.16 15.14
C ASN A 177 -39.17 32.32 14.80
N LYS A 178 -39.45 32.58 13.52
CA LYS A 178 -40.40 33.60 13.08
C LYS A 178 -41.81 33.04 12.83
N LYS A 179 -41.95 31.71 12.94
CA LYS A 179 -43.20 30.98 12.71
C LYS A 179 -43.90 30.56 14.02
N ASP A 180 -43.28 30.86 15.15
CA ASP A 180 -43.84 30.91 16.51
C ASP A 180 -44.06 32.38 16.89
#